data_AF-A0A849MIL0-F1
#
_entry.id   AF-A0A849MIL0-F1
#
_cell.length_a   1.000
_cell.length_b   1.000
_cell.length_c   1.000
_cell.angle_alpha   90.00
_cell.angle_beta   90.00
_cell.angle_gamma   90.00
#
_symmetry.space_group_name_H-M   'P 1'
#
loop_
_entity.id
_entity.type
_entity.pdbx_description
1 polymer ?
#
loop_
_entity_poly.entity_id
_entity_poly.type
_entity_poly.pdbx_seq_one_letter_code
_entity_poly.pdbx_strand_id
1 'polypeptide(L)' 'MIRFKIKALLEEKSFKDGKRVTINDVVEATNLARQTISRIANQPTYSTTTDTIDTLCKYFNCQPGELMEYVQDQE' A
#
# COMPACT_ATOMS: atom_id res chain seq x y z
N MET A 1 -1.59 -14.97 7.73
CA MET A 1 -1.78 -13.53 8.02
C MET A 1 -1.95 -12.71 6.73
N ILE A 2 -2.73 -11.61 6.74
CA ILE A 2 -2.79 -10.68 5.59
C ILE A 2 -1.58 -9.74 5.64
N ARG A 3 -0.88 -9.60 4.51
CA ARG A 3 0.25 -8.68 4.33
C ARG A 3 -0.06 -7.70 3.20
N PHE A 4 0.39 -6.46 3.36
CA PHE A 4 0.30 -5.42 2.35
C PHE A 4 1.59 -5.31 1.52
N LYS A 5 1.45 -5.16 0.20
CA LYS A 5 2.53 -5.04 -0.78
C LYS A 5 2.91 -3.59 -1.11
N ILE A 6 2.77 -2.66 -0.15
CA ILE A 6 3.01 -1.23 -0.38
C ILE A 6 4.41 -0.95 -0.96
N LYS A 7 5.45 -1.61 -0.47
CA LYS A 7 6.83 -1.39 -0.96
C LYS A 7 6.97 -1.77 -2.44
N ALA A 8 6.45 -2.94 -2.82
CA ALA A 8 6.47 -3.40 -4.20
C ALA A 8 5.68 -2.46 -5.13
N LEU A 9 4.49 -2.00 -4.70
CA LEU A 9 3.68 -1.06 -5.47
C LEU A 9 4.33 0.32 -5.62
N LEU A 10 5.05 0.79 -4.60
CA LEU A 10 5.85 2.03 -4.69
C LEU A 10 6.96 1.90 -5.73
N GLU A 11 7.67 0.77 -5.75
CA GLU A 11 8.72 0.50 -6.73
C GLU A 11 8.16 0.39 -8.14
N GLU A 12 7.06 -0.36 -8.32
CA GLU A 12 6.41 -0.50 -9.61
C GLU A 12 5.91 0.84 -10.14
N LYS A 13 5.28 1.65 -9.29
CA LYS A 13 4.84 2.99 -9.68
C LYS A 13 6.02 3.90 -9.98
N SER A 14 7.10 3.84 -9.20
CA SER A 14 8.31 4.62 -9.46
C SER A 14 8.91 4.29 -10.83
N PHE A 15 8.89 3.02 -11.20
CA PHE A 15 9.33 2.56 -12.51
C PHE A 15 8.42 3.07 -13.63
N LYS A 16 7.09 2.94 -13.48
CA LYS A 16 6.09 3.41 -14.47
C LYS A 16 6.13 4.93 -14.69
N ASP A 17 6.30 5.70 -13.63
CA ASP A 17 6.25 7.17 -13.66
C ASP A 17 7.63 7.79 -14.01
N GLY A 18 8.70 6.98 -14.07
CA GLY A 18 10.06 7.43 -14.34
C GLY A 18 10.66 8.34 -13.25
N LYS A 19 10.05 8.37 -12.07
CA LYS A 19 10.49 9.17 -10.91
C LYS A 19 10.33 8.38 -9.63
N ARG A 20 11.15 8.69 -8.62
CA ARG A 20 11.03 8.06 -7.31
C ARG A 20 9.72 8.49 -6.65
N VAL A 21 8.84 7.52 -6.39
CA VAL A 21 7.63 7.70 -5.58
C VAL A 21 7.96 7.36 -4.14
N THR A 22 7.64 8.26 -3.21
CA THR A 22 7.88 8.09 -1.79
C THR A 22 6.57 7.94 -1.03
N ILE A 23 6.66 7.56 0.25
CA ILE A 23 5.49 7.54 1.14
C ILE A 23 4.84 8.93 1.24
N ASN A 24 5.60 10.02 1.15
CA ASN A 24 5.04 11.36 1.21
C ASN A 24 4.15 11.64 -0.02
N ASP A 25 4.58 11.21 -1.23
CA ASP A 25 3.75 11.34 -2.43
C ASP A 25 2.42 10.60 -2.30
N VAL A 26 2.43 9.42 -1.65
CA VAL A 26 1.19 8.69 -1.37
C VAL A 26 0.32 9.45 -0.39
N VAL A 27 0.89 9.99 0.69
CA VAL A 27 0.16 10.79 1.68
C VAL A 27 -0.49 12.02 1.03
N GLU A 28 0.25 12.74 0.20
CA GLU A 28 -0.26 13.93 -0.51
C GLU A 28 -1.37 13.57 -1.50
N ALA A 29 -1.24 12.47 -2.23
CA ALA A 29 -2.22 12.08 -3.24
C ALA A 29 -3.47 11.38 -2.67
N THR A 30 -3.34 10.69 -1.53
CA THR A 30 -4.44 9.91 -0.92
C THR A 30 -5.12 10.65 0.23
N ASN A 31 -4.53 11.74 0.72
CA ASN A 31 -4.96 12.47 1.91
C ASN A 31 -5.04 11.58 3.17
N LEU A 32 -4.37 10.43 3.18
CA LEU A 32 -4.28 9.53 4.31
C LEU A 32 -3.17 9.96 5.26
N ALA A 33 -3.37 9.76 6.57
CA ALA A 33 -2.33 10.07 7.54
C ALA A 33 -1.06 9.26 7.28
N ARG A 34 0.11 9.92 7.30
CA ARG A 34 1.43 9.27 7.15
C ARG A 34 1.63 8.08 8.08
N GLN A 35 1.08 8.17 9.30
CA GLN A 35 1.14 7.09 10.28
C GLN A 35 0.40 5.84 9.79
N THR A 36 -0.76 6.02 9.14
CA THR A 36 -1.55 4.92 8.57
C THR A 36 -0.78 4.23 7.46
N ILE A 37 -0.24 4.99 6.48
CA ILE A 37 0.57 4.42 5.39
C ILE A 37 1.79 3.67 5.94
N SER A 38 2.49 4.26 6.92
CA SER A 38 3.67 3.65 7.54
C SER A 38 3.33 2.35 8.27
N ARG A 39 2.20 2.30 8.98
CA ARG A 39 1.73 1.07 9.65
C ARG A 39 1.35 0.01 8.63
N ILE A 40 0.58 0.35 7.60
CA ILE A 40 0.23 -0.59 6.53
C ILE A 40 1.49 -1.16 5.85
N ALA A 41 2.50 -0.31 5.60
CA ALA A 41 3.73 -0.72 4.92
C ALA A 41 4.69 -1.57 5.76
N ASN A 42 4.65 -1.46 7.10
CA ASN A 42 5.62 -2.10 7.99
C ASN A 42 5.02 -3.10 8.98
N GLN A 43 3.70 -3.07 9.21
CA GLN A 43 3.00 -3.97 10.14
C GLN A 43 2.12 -4.94 9.35
N PRO A 44 2.56 -6.18 9.13
CA PRO A 44 1.68 -7.22 8.60
C PRO A 44 0.58 -7.44 9.65
N THR A 45 -0.70 -7.51 9.23
CA THR A 45 -1.93 -7.47 10.08
C THR A 45 -2.42 -6.14 10.64
N TYR A 46 -2.02 -4.99 10.10
CA TYR A 46 -2.69 -3.73 10.45
C TYR A 46 -4.15 -3.72 9.98
N SER A 47 -5.08 -3.44 10.90
CA SER A 47 -6.51 -3.29 10.56
C SER A 47 -6.72 -1.95 9.85
N THR A 48 -7.30 -2.00 8.65
CA THR A 48 -7.63 -0.83 7.84
C THR A 48 -9.06 -0.94 7.31
N THR A 49 -9.61 0.17 6.82
CA THR A 49 -10.96 0.20 6.24
C THR A 49 -10.94 -0.06 4.74
N THR A 50 -12.06 -0.52 4.21
CA THR A 50 -12.23 -0.72 2.76
C THR A 50 -12.06 0.59 1.97
N ASP A 51 -12.41 1.73 2.57
CA ASP A 51 -12.20 3.06 2.00
C ASP A 51 -10.70 3.40 1.81
N THR A 52 -9.87 3.03 2.79
CA THR A 52 -8.41 3.19 2.69
C THR A 52 -7.85 2.29 1.57
N ILE A 53 -8.35 1.05 1.48
CA ILE A 53 -7.98 0.10 0.44
C ILE A 53 -8.38 0.64 -0.93
N ASP A 54 -9.62 1.11 -1.11
CA ASP A 54 -10.12 1.71 -2.36
C ASP A 54 -9.24 2.90 -2.80
N THR A 55 -8.93 3.80 -1.87
CA THR A 55 -8.09 4.96 -2.14
C THR A 55 -6.68 4.55 -2.59
N LEU A 56 -6.07 3.56 -1.93
CA LEU A 56 -4.75 3.05 -2.30
C LEU A 56 -4.79 2.31 -3.65
N CYS A 57 -5.81 1.49 -3.88
CA CYS A 57 -6.02 0.80 -5.16
C CYS A 57 -6.16 1.79 -6.31
N LYS A 58 -6.94 2.88 -6.13
CA LYS A 58 -7.07 3.98 -7.10
C LYS A 58 -5.74 4.67 -7.33
N TYR A 59 -5.00 4.98 -6.27
CA TYR A 59 -3.69 5.64 -6.40
C TYR A 59 -2.68 4.77 -7.15
N PHE A 60 -2.54 3.50 -6.78
CA PHE A 60 -1.60 2.58 -7.42
C PHE A 60 -2.12 2.01 -8.75
N ASN A 61 -3.38 2.28 -9.08
CA ASN A 61 -4.09 1.72 -10.23
C ASN A 61 -3.98 0.18 -10.28
N CYS A 62 -4.30 -0.47 -9.16
CA CYS A 62 -4.16 -1.91 -8.96
C CYS A 62 -5.43 -2.51 -8.35
N GLN A 63 -5.56 -3.83 -8.42
CA GLN A 63 -6.61 -4.58 -7.75
C GLN A 63 -6.28 -4.82 -6.26
N PRO A 64 -7.28 -5.00 -5.39
CA PRO A 64 -7.04 -5.27 -3.96
C PRO A 64 -6.19 -6.51 -3.69
N GLY A 65 -6.22 -7.53 -4.57
CA GLY A 65 -5.36 -8.71 -4.48
C GLY A 65 -3.89 -8.46 -4.88
N GLU A 66 -3.60 -7.36 -5.56
CA GLU A 66 -2.23 -6.88 -5.82
C GLU A 66 -1.72 -6.04 -4.64
N LEU A 67 -2.61 -5.32 -3.96
CA LEU A 67 -2.31 -4.56 -2.75
C LEU A 67 -2.09 -5.44 -1.52
N MET A 68 -2.89 -6.50 -1.37
CA MET A 68 -2.91 -7.37 -0.20
C MET A 68 -2.78 -8.83 -0.61
N GLU A 69 -1.98 -9.58 0.12
CA GLU A 69 -1.91 -11.03 -0.04
C GLU A 69 -2.14 -11.74 1.29
N TYR A 70 -2.76 -12.91 1.21
CA TYR A 70 -2.76 -13.85 2.31
C TYR A 70 -1.44 -14.63 2.28
N VAL A 71 -0.67 -14.53 3.35
CA VAL A 71 0.52 -15.36 3.58
C VAL A 71 0.15 -16.42 4.60
N GLN A 72 0.38 -17.69 4.29
CA GLN A 72 0.20 -18.76 5.27
C GLN A 72 1.22 -18.58 6.40
N ASP A 73 0.75 -18.68 7.65
CA ASP A 73 1.66 -18.75 8.79
C ASP A 73 2.43 -20.07 8.66
N GLN A 74 3.73 -20.01 8.43
CA GLN A 74 4.56 -21.21 8.46
C GLN A 74 4.87 -21.47 9.94
N GLU A 75 4.10 -22.36 10.56
CA GLU A 75 4.52 -23.05 11.79
C GLU A 75 5.80 -23.85 11.55
#